data_AF-A0AAE0FE95-F1
#
_entry.id   AF-A0AAE0FE95-F1
#
_cell.length_a   1.000
_cell.length_b   1.000
_cell.length_c   1.000
_cell.angle_alpha   90.00
_cell.angle_beta   90.00
_cell.angle_gamma   90.00
#
_symmetry.space_group_name_H-M   'P 1'
#
loop_
_entity.id
_entity.type
_entity.pdbx_description
1 polymer ?
#
loop_
_entity_poly.entity_id
_entity_poly.type
_entity_poly.pdbx_seq_one_letter_code
_entity_poly.pdbx_strand_id
1 'polypeptide(L)'
;VCPSPDAWVALGGCKEPGLISSALSFYRLTAAWMLSIVKGGSKELHLPLPVPCPMDFAMLPEFLVEDLVEFLLYISYQSRSTLSGENLTEIMEFLIVFVGSPLYIKNPYLRSKFVEVLCCWAPLKDFGNRDDLRVTKLKGLIWPWRGLVGERSVVGDAQRAPPPPTALVLYETHPLAVQHMVPSLLRLYVDIEFTGSHNQFYDKFNIRHTIGQLLEVTWKVPVHQKCWMDFSKSEPEFYLKFL
;
A
#
# COMPACT_ATOMS: atom_id res chain seq x y z
N VAL A 1 -17.30 -24.30 -20.85
CA VAL A 1 -16.14 -23.42 -21.10
C VAL A 1 -16.21 -22.31 -20.06
N CYS A 2 -15.37 -22.37 -19.02
CA CYS A 2 -15.28 -21.27 -18.06
C CYS A 2 -14.80 -20.02 -18.82
N PRO A 3 -15.43 -18.85 -18.64
CA PRO A 3 -14.92 -17.63 -19.27
C PRO A 3 -13.50 -17.36 -18.75
N SER A 4 -12.62 -16.88 -19.62
CA SER A 4 -11.30 -16.40 -19.18
C SER A 4 -11.49 -15.23 -18.20
N PRO A 5 -10.53 -14.97 -17.28
CA PRO A 5 -10.57 -13.86 -16.33
C PRO A 5 -10.87 -12.49 -16.99
N ASP A 6 -10.56 -12.36 -18.29
CA ASP A 6 -10.76 -11.19 -19.13
C ASP A 6 -12.22 -10.77 -19.31
N ALA A 7 -13.16 -11.72 -19.21
CA ALA A 7 -14.57 -11.43 -19.43
C ALA A 7 -15.14 -10.50 -18.35
N TRP A 8 -14.64 -10.56 -17.11
CA TRP A 8 -15.15 -9.74 -16.01
C TRP A 8 -14.69 -8.29 -16.05
N VAL A 9 -13.46 -8.05 -16.53
CA VAL A 9 -12.89 -6.69 -16.63
C VAL A 9 -13.45 -5.94 -17.84
N ALA A 10 -13.72 -6.64 -18.95
CA ALA A 10 -14.26 -6.06 -20.17
C ALA A 10 -15.77 -5.74 -20.10
N LEU A 11 -16.53 -6.38 -19.21
CA LEU A 11 -17.99 -6.25 -19.14
C LEU A 11 -18.51 -5.03 -18.36
N GLY A 12 -17.67 -4.11 -17.87
CA GLY A 12 -18.16 -2.89 -17.22
C GLY A 12 -18.95 -3.11 -15.92
N GLY A 13 -18.97 -4.34 -15.37
CA GLY A 13 -19.74 -4.71 -14.18
C GLY A 13 -19.24 -4.08 -12.88
N CYS A 14 -17.92 -3.84 -12.76
CA CYS A 14 -17.32 -3.23 -11.56
C CYS A 14 -17.30 -1.70 -11.59
N LYS A 15 -18.30 -1.05 -12.20
CA LYS A 15 -18.47 0.42 -12.12
C LYS A 15 -19.66 0.84 -11.28
N GLU A 16 -20.51 -0.11 -10.87
CA GLU A 16 -21.64 0.20 -10.02
C GLU A 16 -21.13 0.59 -8.62
N PRO A 17 -21.36 1.82 -8.16
CA PRO A 17 -20.82 2.30 -6.88
C PRO A 17 -21.25 1.42 -5.69
N GLY A 18 -22.46 0.84 -5.74
CA GLY A 18 -22.98 -0.04 -4.69
C GLY A 18 -22.21 -1.36 -4.58
N LEU A 19 -21.82 -1.96 -5.72
CA LEU A 19 -20.99 -3.17 -5.74
C LEU A 19 -19.58 -2.89 -5.21
N ILE A 20 -18.99 -1.75 -5.62
CA ILE A 20 -17.64 -1.35 -5.15
C ILE A 20 -17.65 -1.10 -3.65
N SER A 21 -18.66 -0.41 -3.11
CA SER A 21 -18.79 -0.15 -1.67
C SER A 21 -19.01 -1.46 -0.88
N SER A 22 -19.80 -2.39 -1.41
CA SER A 22 -20.00 -3.72 -0.81
C SER A 22 -18.69 -4.54 -0.80
N ALA A 23 -17.95 -4.53 -1.91
CA ALA A 23 -16.65 -5.20 -2.01
C ALA A 23 -15.62 -4.56 -1.07
N LEU A 24 -15.57 -3.22 -1.00
CA LEU A 24 -14.70 -2.52 -0.06
C LEU A 24 -15.03 -2.85 1.39
N SER A 25 -16.31 -2.93 1.75
CA SER A 25 -16.75 -3.37 3.07
C SER A 25 -16.29 -4.79 3.37
N PHE A 26 -16.38 -5.70 2.40
CA PHE A 26 -15.86 -7.07 2.53
C PHE A 26 -14.34 -7.06 2.78
N TYR A 27 -13.55 -6.39 1.94
CA TYR A 27 -12.09 -6.35 2.11
C TYR A 27 -11.65 -5.62 3.37
N ARG A 28 -12.39 -4.61 3.82
CA ARG A 28 -12.16 -3.95 5.12
C ARG A 28 -12.37 -4.93 6.28
N LEU A 29 -13.43 -5.73 6.24
CA LEU A 29 -13.68 -6.78 7.24
C LEU A 29 -12.61 -7.88 7.19
N THR A 30 -12.16 -8.26 5.99
CA THR A 30 -11.07 -9.21 5.79
C THR A 30 -9.75 -8.70 6.38
N ALA A 31 -9.41 -7.42 6.16
CA ALA A 31 -8.28 -6.75 6.80
C ALA A 31 -8.42 -6.72 8.34
N ALA A 32 -9.59 -6.34 8.84
CA ALA A 32 -9.89 -6.29 10.27
C ALA A 32 -9.77 -7.67 10.94
N TRP A 33 -10.23 -8.71 10.26
CA TRP A 33 -10.11 -10.10 10.73
C TRP A 33 -8.65 -10.53 10.79
N MET A 34 -7.85 -10.29 9.75
CA MET A 34 -6.42 -10.59 9.79
C MET A 34 -5.69 -9.83 10.91
N LEU A 35 -6.02 -8.55 11.10
CA LEU A 35 -5.53 -7.76 12.23
C LEU A 35 -5.95 -8.34 13.58
N SER A 36 -7.17 -8.88 13.70
CA SER A 36 -7.65 -9.50 14.94
C SER A 36 -6.89 -10.77 15.32
N ILE A 37 -6.48 -11.57 14.32
CA ILE A 37 -5.65 -12.77 14.54
C ILE A 37 -4.30 -12.35 15.15
N VAL A 38 -3.62 -11.37 14.54
CA VAL A 38 -2.30 -10.93 15.02
C VAL A 38 -2.36 -10.15 16.33
N LYS A 39 -3.50 -9.51 16.65
CA LYS A 39 -3.76 -8.89 17.96
C LYS A 39 -3.85 -9.93 19.09
N GLY A 40 -4.21 -11.18 18.79
CA GLY A 40 -4.28 -12.27 19.79
C GLY A 40 -5.23 -12.00 20.97
N GLY A 41 -6.28 -11.22 20.76
CA GLY A 41 -7.23 -10.81 21.81
C GLY A 41 -6.83 -9.54 22.60
N SER A 42 -5.70 -8.93 22.28
CA SER A 42 -5.30 -7.63 22.84
C SER A 42 -6.27 -6.52 22.41
N LYS A 43 -6.54 -5.56 23.31
CA LYS A 43 -7.38 -4.39 23.00
C LYS A 43 -6.71 -3.47 21.97
N GLU A 44 -5.40 -3.37 22.00
CA GLU A 44 -4.59 -2.53 21.14
C GLU A 44 -3.60 -3.37 20.32
N LEU A 45 -3.23 -2.87 19.14
CA LEU A 45 -2.18 -3.45 18.32
C LEU A 45 -0.85 -2.78 18.63
N HIS A 46 0.11 -3.57 19.10
CA HIS A 46 1.47 -3.09 19.34
C HIS A 46 2.41 -3.67 18.28
N LEU A 47 3.34 -2.83 17.82
CA LEU A 47 4.45 -3.24 16.95
C LEU A 47 5.77 -3.21 17.75
N PRO A 48 6.71 -4.13 17.53
CA PRO A 48 6.66 -5.21 16.53
C PRO A 48 5.63 -6.31 16.86
N LEU A 49 5.13 -6.98 15.83
CA LEU A 49 4.19 -8.10 16.00
C LEU A 49 4.84 -9.28 16.74
N PRO A 50 4.05 -10.16 17.39
CA PRO A 50 4.56 -11.34 18.09
C PRO A 50 5.42 -12.23 17.20
N VAL A 51 6.50 -12.77 17.78
CA VAL A 51 7.37 -13.77 17.15
C VAL A 51 7.43 -14.99 18.07
N PRO A 52 7.11 -16.21 17.58
CA PRO A 52 6.76 -16.56 16.21
C PRO A 52 5.38 -16.04 15.75
N CYS A 53 5.19 -15.95 14.43
CA CYS A 53 3.89 -15.63 13.83
C CYS A 53 2.83 -16.66 14.29
N PRO A 54 1.65 -16.24 14.79
CA PRO A 54 0.57 -17.14 15.17
C PRO A 54 0.21 -18.10 14.04
N MET A 55 0.01 -19.37 14.36
CA MET A 55 -0.28 -20.40 13.35
C MET A 55 -1.57 -20.10 12.58
N ASP A 56 -2.57 -19.52 13.24
CA ASP A 56 -3.84 -19.10 12.61
C ASP A 56 -3.63 -18.10 11.47
N PHE A 57 -2.63 -17.23 11.57
CA PHE A 57 -2.26 -16.33 10.48
C PHE A 57 -1.34 -17.03 9.47
N ALA A 58 -0.35 -17.78 9.96
CA ALA A 58 0.64 -18.43 9.09
C ALA A 58 0.06 -19.55 8.21
N MET A 59 -1.13 -20.07 8.51
CA MET A 59 -1.86 -21.02 7.65
C MET A 59 -2.66 -20.34 6.52
N LEU A 60 -2.78 -19.01 6.53
CA LEU A 60 -3.53 -18.29 5.50
C LEU A 60 -2.79 -18.32 4.16
N PRO A 61 -3.50 -18.57 3.04
CA PRO A 61 -2.89 -18.47 1.73
C PRO A 61 -2.45 -17.04 1.38
N GLU A 62 -1.26 -16.87 0.81
CA GLU A 62 -0.71 -15.55 0.41
C GLU A 62 -1.63 -14.81 -0.59
N PHE A 63 -2.33 -15.55 -1.47
CA PHE A 63 -3.23 -14.96 -2.47
C PHE A 63 -4.37 -14.15 -1.85
N LEU A 64 -4.76 -14.43 -0.60
CA LEU A 64 -5.82 -13.67 0.09
C LEU A 64 -5.38 -12.23 0.34
N VAL A 65 -4.11 -12.04 0.68
CA VAL A 65 -3.49 -10.73 0.90
C VAL A 65 -3.25 -10.03 -0.44
N GLU A 66 -2.85 -10.80 -1.46
CA GLU A 66 -2.67 -10.30 -2.83
C GLU A 66 -3.97 -9.78 -3.44
N ASP A 67 -5.05 -10.56 -3.39
CA ASP A 67 -6.37 -10.18 -3.90
C ASP A 67 -6.90 -8.90 -3.21
N LEU A 68 -6.72 -8.80 -1.89
CA LEU A 68 -7.07 -7.62 -1.12
C LEU A 68 -6.32 -6.37 -1.61
N VAL A 69 -4.98 -6.44 -1.73
CA VAL A 69 -4.21 -5.27 -2.16
C VAL A 69 -4.44 -4.94 -3.63
N GLU A 70 -4.66 -5.93 -4.50
CA GLU A 70 -4.99 -5.69 -5.90
C GLU A 70 -6.33 -4.99 -6.07
N PHE A 71 -7.33 -5.38 -5.29
CA PHE A 71 -8.60 -4.66 -5.24
C PHE A 71 -8.40 -3.21 -4.74
N LEU A 72 -7.64 -3.01 -3.66
CA LEU A 72 -7.36 -1.68 -3.12
C LEU A 72 -6.62 -0.78 -4.14
N LEU A 73 -5.67 -1.35 -4.89
CA LEU A 73 -5.01 -0.65 -5.98
C LEU A 73 -6.06 -0.28 -7.03
N TYR A 74 -6.82 -1.25 -7.54
CA TYR A 74 -7.84 -1.03 -8.56
C TYR A 74 -8.78 0.13 -8.21
N ILE A 75 -9.38 0.13 -7.01
CA ILE A 75 -10.29 1.21 -6.59
C ILE A 75 -9.56 2.55 -6.40
N SER A 76 -8.33 2.53 -5.91
CA SER A 76 -7.51 3.74 -5.69
C SER A 76 -7.10 4.42 -7.00
N TYR A 77 -7.00 3.65 -8.09
CA TYR A 77 -6.75 4.15 -9.44
C TYR A 77 -8.03 4.54 -10.17
N GLN A 78 -9.03 3.66 -10.18
CA GLN A 78 -10.17 3.74 -11.11
C GLN A 78 -11.43 4.36 -10.51
N SER A 79 -11.60 4.31 -9.19
CA SER A 79 -12.87 4.69 -8.53
C SER A 79 -12.63 5.36 -7.18
N ARG A 80 -11.65 6.25 -7.12
CA ARG A 80 -11.24 6.93 -5.88
C ARG A 80 -12.34 7.80 -5.27
N SER A 81 -13.26 8.33 -6.07
CA SER A 81 -14.40 9.10 -5.56
C SER A 81 -15.23 8.29 -4.55
N THR A 82 -15.37 6.98 -4.77
CA THR A 82 -16.09 6.05 -3.88
C THR A 82 -15.47 5.95 -2.48
N LEU A 83 -14.16 6.22 -2.34
CA LEU A 83 -13.46 6.15 -1.05
C LEU A 83 -13.76 7.35 -0.13
N SER A 84 -14.34 8.44 -0.65
CA SER A 84 -14.44 9.72 0.09
C SER A 84 -15.39 9.67 1.30
N GLY A 85 -16.29 8.68 1.37
CA GLY A 85 -17.23 8.49 2.48
C GLY A 85 -17.03 7.19 3.26
N GLU A 86 -15.97 6.44 2.95
CA GLU A 86 -15.76 5.10 3.48
C GLU A 86 -14.84 5.13 4.71
N ASN A 87 -15.04 4.18 5.63
CA ASN A 87 -14.13 3.99 6.75
C ASN A 87 -12.88 3.23 6.28
N LEU A 88 -11.72 3.87 6.32
CA LEU A 88 -10.45 3.32 5.85
C LEU A 88 -9.51 2.94 6.98
N THR A 89 -9.94 3.03 8.25
CA THR A 89 -9.07 2.83 9.42
C THR A 89 -8.44 1.44 9.42
N GLU A 90 -9.22 0.36 9.32
CA GLU A 90 -8.66 -0.99 9.39
C GLU A 90 -7.79 -1.32 8.18
N ILE A 91 -8.08 -0.72 7.02
CA ILE A 91 -7.23 -0.87 5.84
C ILE A 91 -5.90 -0.14 6.05
N MET A 92 -5.92 1.07 6.58
CA MET A 92 -4.71 1.83 6.88
C MET A 92 -3.85 1.09 7.91
N GLU A 93 -4.45 0.57 8.98
CA GLU A 93 -3.78 -0.28 9.98
C GLU A 93 -3.13 -1.49 9.32
N PHE A 94 -3.87 -2.21 8.48
CA PHE A 94 -3.40 -3.39 7.76
C PHE A 94 -2.18 -3.06 6.89
N LEU A 95 -2.25 -2.01 6.08
CA LEU A 95 -1.16 -1.60 5.20
C LEU A 95 0.10 -1.26 6.01
N ILE A 96 0.00 -0.45 7.07
CA ILE A 96 1.18 -0.05 7.86
C ILE A 96 1.81 -1.25 8.56
N VAL A 97 0.99 -2.07 9.20
CA VAL A 97 1.44 -3.22 10.00
C VAL A 97 2.19 -4.23 9.13
N PHE A 98 1.62 -4.59 7.97
CA PHE A 98 2.19 -5.64 7.14
C PHE A 98 3.30 -5.16 6.19
N VAL A 99 3.39 -3.85 5.88
CA VAL A 99 4.60 -3.27 5.25
C VAL A 99 5.83 -3.50 6.14
N GLY A 100 5.69 -3.26 7.44
CA GLY A 100 6.77 -3.34 8.43
C GLY A 100 7.04 -4.74 9.01
N SER A 101 6.30 -5.78 8.57
CA SER A 101 6.33 -7.11 9.20
C SER A 101 6.82 -8.21 8.24
N PRO A 102 8.14 -8.28 7.93
CA PRO A 102 8.71 -9.27 7.01
C PRO A 102 8.55 -10.73 7.47
N LEU A 103 8.30 -10.96 8.77
CA LEU A 103 8.06 -12.29 9.32
C LEU A 103 6.61 -12.79 9.09
N TYR A 104 5.70 -11.88 8.73
CA TYR A 104 4.29 -12.18 8.44
C TYR A 104 4.05 -12.23 6.94
N ILE A 105 4.43 -11.16 6.21
CA ILE A 105 4.41 -11.13 4.75
C ILE A 105 5.85 -11.15 4.25
N LYS A 106 6.33 -12.37 3.95
CA LYS A 106 7.73 -12.61 3.57
C LYS A 106 8.11 -11.97 2.24
N ASN A 107 7.19 -12.01 1.28
CA ASN A 107 7.40 -11.50 -0.07
C ASN A 107 7.50 -9.96 -0.07
N PRO A 108 8.69 -9.37 -0.32
CA PRO A 108 8.85 -7.91 -0.29
C PRO A 108 8.16 -7.23 -1.49
N TYR A 109 7.93 -7.93 -2.60
CA TYR A 109 7.17 -7.42 -3.75
C TYR A 109 5.67 -7.30 -3.45
N LEU A 110 5.12 -8.22 -2.65
CA LEU A 110 3.75 -8.08 -2.17
C LEU A 110 3.65 -6.90 -1.19
N ARG A 111 4.63 -6.75 -0.29
CA ARG A 111 4.71 -5.59 0.61
C ARG A 111 4.84 -4.26 -0.13
N SER A 112 5.50 -4.21 -1.29
CA SER A 112 5.57 -2.98 -2.09
C SER A 112 4.23 -2.57 -2.71
N LYS A 113 3.33 -3.52 -3.02
CA LYS A 113 1.96 -3.20 -3.46
C LYS A 113 1.21 -2.40 -2.38
N PHE A 114 1.46 -2.66 -1.09
CA PHE A 114 0.88 -1.85 0.00
C PHE A 114 1.37 -0.39 -0.04
N VAL A 115 2.66 -0.19 -0.32
CA VAL A 115 3.26 1.15 -0.46
C VAL A 115 2.63 1.90 -1.62
N GLU A 116 2.29 1.23 -2.72
CA GLU A 116 1.59 1.86 -3.84
C GLU A 116 0.18 2.35 -3.46
N VAL A 117 -0.57 1.58 -2.67
CA VAL A 117 -1.88 2.03 -2.14
C VAL A 117 -1.69 3.25 -1.25
N LEU A 118 -0.72 3.21 -0.34
CA LEU A 118 -0.35 4.32 0.53
C LEU A 118 0.00 5.58 -0.29
N CYS A 119 0.87 5.46 -1.31
CA CYS A 119 1.17 6.56 -2.24
C CYS A 119 -0.07 7.16 -2.90
N CYS A 120 -1.06 6.34 -3.25
CA CYS A 120 -2.30 6.83 -3.86
C CYS A 120 -3.16 7.67 -2.89
N TRP A 121 -2.96 7.52 -1.58
CA TRP A 121 -3.74 8.15 -0.52
C TRP A 121 -3.00 9.27 0.20
N ALA A 122 -1.72 9.48 -0.10
CA ALA A 122 -0.88 10.47 0.55
C ALA A 122 -1.24 11.93 0.17
N PRO A 123 -0.97 12.92 1.06
CA PRO A 123 -1.17 14.35 0.79
C PRO A 123 -0.11 14.90 -0.17
N LEU A 124 -0.42 14.95 -1.48
CA LEU A 124 0.52 15.40 -2.52
C LEU A 124 0.44 16.90 -2.88
N LYS A 125 -0.06 17.76 -1.98
CA LYS A 125 -0.48 19.13 -2.34
C LYS A 125 0.65 20.08 -2.80
N ASP A 126 1.93 19.79 -2.52
CA ASP A 126 3.04 20.71 -2.81
C ASP A 126 4.01 20.27 -3.92
N PHE A 127 3.67 19.24 -4.71
CA PHE A 127 4.51 18.83 -5.84
C PHE A 127 4.19 19.68 -7.06
N GLY A 128 5.00 20.71 -7.31
CA GLY A 128 4.89 21.69 -8.40
C GLY A 128 4.91 21.11 -9.83
N ASN A 129 4.94 19.79 -9.98
CA ASN A 129 4.54 19.10 -11.19
C ASN A 129 4.02 17.70 -10.82
N ARG A 130 2.69 17.47 -10.91
CA ARG A 130 2.07 16.18 -10.58
C ARG A 130 2.51 15.03 -11.49
N ASP A 131 3.23 15.33 -12.57
CA ASP A 131 3.85 14.37 -13.48
C ASP A 131 5.08 13.65 -12.91
N ASP A 132 5.67 14.14 -11.82
CA ASP A 132 6.88 13.54 -11.24
C ASP A 132 6.58 12.42 -10.23
N LEU A 133 5.34 12.32 -9.76
CA LEU A 133 4.82 11.10 -9.14
C LEU A 133 4.52 10.08 -10.25
N ARG A 134 5.58 9.61 -10.92
CA ARG A 134 5.52 8.63 -12.01
C ARG A 134 5.17 7.22 -11.55
N VAL A 135 4.14 7.10 -10.71
CA VAL A 135 3.26 5.92 -10.66
C VAL A 135 2.81 5.54 -12.09
N THR A 136 2.81 6.49 -13.03
CA THR A 136 2.60 6.30 -14.47
C THR A 136 3.65 5.45 -15.20
N LYS A 137 4.92 5.37 -14.76
CA LYS A 137 5.94 4.52 -15.41
C LYS A 137 5.96 3.08 -14.89
N LEU A 138 5.53 2.84 -13.65
CA LEU A 138 5.32 1.48 -13.12
C LEU A 138 4.15 0.73 -13.78
N LYS A 139 3.26 1.46 -14.47
CA LYS A 139 2.06 0.92 -15.14
C LYS A 139 2.33 -0.19 -16.18
N GLY A 140 3.56 -0.38 -16.64
CA GLY A 140 3.92 -1.36 -17.67
C GLY A 140 4.53 -2.66 -17.16
N LEU A 141 5.14 -2.66 -15.96
CA LEU A 141 5.82 -3.85 -15.42
C LEU A 141 5.00 -4.62 -14.38
N ILE A 142 4.14 -3.94 -13.60
CA ILE A 142 3.46 -4.56 -12.45
C ILE A 142 2.04 -5.06 -12.80
N TRP A 143 1.46 -4.58 -13.91
CA TRP A 143 0.11 -4.95 -14.35
C TRP A 143 0.11 -5.61 -15.74
N PRO A 144 0.17 -6.96 -15.83
CA PRO A 144 0.15 -7.69 -17.10
C PRO A 144 -1.11 -7.41 -17.92
N TRP A 145 -2.23 -7.06 -17.28
CA TRP A 145 -3.52 -6.82 -17.95
C TRP A 145 -3.64 -5.45 -18.64
N ARG A 146 -2.55 -4.67 -18.73
CA ARG A 146 -2.54 -3.37 -19.43
C ARG A 146 -2.86 -3.50 -20.93
N GLY A 147 -2.50 -4.63 -21.55
CA GLY A 147 -2.86 -4.92 -22.94
C GLY A 147 -4.32 -5.36 -23.13
N LEU A 148 -5.02 -5.68 -22.05
CA LEU A 148 -6.39 -6.22 -22.07
C LEU A 148 -7.44 -5.17 -21.67
N VAL A 149 -7.05 -4.17 -20.90
CA VAL A 149 -7.83 -2.94 -20.70
C VAL A 149 -7.53 -2.01 -21.88
N GLY A 150 -8.28 -2.18 -22.97
CA GLY A 150 -8.04 -1.55 -24.26
C GLY A 150 -7.51 -0.12 -24.20
N GLU A 151 -6.49 0.13 -25.02
CA GLU A 151 -5.88 1.44 -25.24
C GLU A 151 -6.96 2.46 -25.66
N ARG A 152 -7.55 3.15 -24.70
CA ARG A 152 -8.00 4.52 -24.91
C ARG A 152 -7.04 5.43 -24.19
N SER A 153 -6.41 6.31 -24.96
CA SER A 153 -5.63 7.44 -24.51
C SER A 153 -6.20 8.03 -23.21
N VAL A 154 -5.57 7.69 -22.09
CA VAL A 154 -5.54 8.54 -20.88
C VAL A 154 -4.34 9.47 -21.03
N VAL A 155 -4.22 10.05 -22.22
CA VAL A 155 -3.43 11.26 -22.48
C VAL A 155 -4.48 12.35 -22.50
N GLY A 156 -4.57 13.00 -21.36
CA GLY A 156 -5.60 13.95 -21.03
C GLY A 156 -5.50 14.04 -19.53
N ASP A 157 -5.06 15.20 -19.06
CA ASP A 157 -4.96 15.65 -17.68
C ASP A 157 -6.33 15.63 -16.97
N ALA A 158 -6.99 14.48 -16.96
CA ALA A 158 -8.20 14.21 -16.22
C ALA A 158 -7.79 14.11 -14.76
N GLN A 159 -7.79 15.27 -14.11
CA GLN A 159 -7.73 15.52 -12.68
C GLN A 159 -8.00 14.24 -11.88
N ARG A 160 -6.93 13.51 -11.53
CA ARG A 160 -7.03 12.36 -10.63
C ARG A 160 -7.76 12.86 -9.40
N ALA A 161 -8.87 12.23 -9.02
CA ALA A 161 -9.67 12.68 -7.89
C ALA A 161 -8.75 12.89 -6.66
N PRO A 162 -9.00 13.91 -5.83
CA PRO A 162 -8.17 14.15 -4.66
C PRO A 162 -8.08 12.89 -3.80
N PRO A 163 -6.99 12.71 -3.03
CA PRO A 163 -6.92 11.61 -2.07
C PRO A 163 -8.14 11.65 -1.12
N PRO A 164 -8.64 10.50 -0.66
CA PRO A 164 -9.81 10.45 0.20
C PRO A 164 -9.57 11.29 1.47
N PRO A 165 -10.49 12.19 1.88
CA PRO A 165 -10.29 13.02 3.07
C PRO A 165 -10.01 12.20 4.33
N THR A 166 -10.71 11.07 4.51
CA THR A 166 -10.49 10.12 5.60
C THR A 166 -9.06 9.60 5.63
N ALA A 167 -8.50 9.25 4.47
CA ALA A 167 -7.13 8.76 4.39
C ALA A 167 -6.12 9.83 4.80
N LEU A 168 -6.31 11.09 4.37
CA LEU A 168 -5.46 12.21 4.78
C LEU A 168 -5.43 12.40 6.30
N VAL A 169 -6.61 12.34 6.93
CA VAL A 169 -6.72 12.42 8.39
C VAL A 169 -5.98 11.26 9.05
N LEU A 170 -6.19 10.03 8.57
CA LEU A 170 -5.51 8.85 9.11
C LEU A 170 -3.98 8.92 8.97
N TYR A 171 -3.48 9.48 7.87
CA TYR A 171 -2.06 9.70 7.65
C TYR A 171 -1.40 10.51 8.77
N GLU A 172 -2.07 11.56 9.25
CA GLU A 172 -1.50 12.50 10.22
C GLU A 172 -1.89 12.19 11.67
N THR A 173 -3.01 11.52 11.89
CA THR A 173 -3.61 11.34 13.22
C THR A 173 -3.56 9.90 13.73
N HIS A 174 -3.47 8.90 12.84
CA HIS A 174 -3.52 7.51 13.26
C HIS A 174 -2.24 7.12 14.02
N PRO A 175 -2.31 6.58 15.25
CA PRO A 175 -1.12 6.29 16.06
C PRO A 175 -0.10 5.40 15.35
N LEU A 176 -0.57 4.32 14.71
CA LEU A 176 0.31 3.43 13.94
C LEU A 176 0.95 4.12 12.73
N ALA A 177 0.24 5.06 12.08
CA ALA A 177 0.79 5.79 10.94
C ALA A 177 1.94 6.67 11.41
N VAL A 178 1.69 7.49 12.44
CA VAL A 178 2.68 8.44 12.98
C VAL A 178 3.91 7.74 13.53
N GLN A 179 3.75 6.58 14.19
CA GLN A 179 4.85 5.90 14.87
C GLN A 179 5.61 4.93 13.97
N HIS A 180 4.94 4.26 13.01
CA HIS A 180 5.51 3.11 12.33
C HIS A 180 5.60 3.24 10.81
N MET A 181 4.97 4.25 10.18
CA MET A 181 5.02 4.38 8.73
C MET A 181 6.45 4.60 8.22
N VAL A 182 7.15 5.63 8.72
CA VAL A 182 8.52 5.93 8.29
C VAL A 182 9.48 4.77 8.57
N PRO A 183 9.55 4.19 9.80
CA PRO A 183 10.42 3.05 10.06
C PRO A 183 10.13 1.83 9.18
N SER A 184 8.85 1.55 8.88
CA SER A 184 8.46 0.41 8.04
C SER A 184 8.87 0.60 6.58
N LEU A 185 8.72 1.82 6.05
CA LEU A 185 9.14 2.17 4.70
C LEU A 185 10.65 2.10 4.53
N LEU A 186 11.42 2.61 5.49
CA LEU A 186 12.89 2.55 5.45
C LEU A 186 13.38 1.09 5.50
N ARG A 187 12.78 0.25 6.34
CA ARG A 187 13.11 -1.20 6.40
C ARG A 187 12.81 -1.91 5.10
N LEU A 188 11.62 -1.70 4.52
CA LEU A 188 11.27 -2.29 3.22
C LEU A 188 12.19 -1.79 2.10
N TYR A 189 12.61 -0.52 2.12
CA TYR A 189 13.55 0.05 1.15
C TYR A 189 14.89 -0.67 1.16
N VAL A 190 15.40 -1.00 2.35
CA VAL A 190 16.62 -1.79 2.54
C VAL A 190 16.38 -3.25 2.11
N ASP A 191 15.27 -3.87 2.52
CA ASP A 191 14.91 -5.25 2.16
C ASP A 191 14.94 -5.46 0.63
N ILE A 192 14.35 -4.53 -0.13
CA ILE A 192 14.27 -4.57 -1.59
C ILE A 192 15.65 -4.44 -2.25
N GLU A 193 16.62 -3.75 -1.63
CA GLU A 193 17.96 -3.63 -2.22
C GLU A 193 18.71 -4.96 -2.24
N PHE A 194 18.47 -5.78 -1.21
CA PHE A 194 19.15 -7.06 -1.01
C PHE A 194 18.36 -8.27 -1.54
N THR A 195 17.24 -8.09 -2.26
CA THR A 195 16.54 -9.21 -2.93
C THR A 195 17.38 -9.78 -4.08
N GLY A 196 17.79 -11.05 -3.96
CA GLY A 196 18.89 -11.64 -4.73
C GLY A 196 18.53 -12.46 -5.98
N SER A 197 17.54 -12.08 -6.79
CA SER A 197 17.27 -12.80 -8.06
C SER A 197 17.51 -11.94 -9.31
N HIS A 198 18.23 -12.50 -10.29
CA HIS A 198 18.61 -11.80 -11.54
C HIS A 198 17.40 -11.38 -12.40
N ASN A 199 16.26 -12.07 -12.30
CA ASN A 199 15.05 -11.77 -13.07
C ASN A 199 14.22 -10.61 -12.49
N GLN A 200 14.54 -10.12 -11.30
CA GLN A 200 13.82 -9.04 -10.60
C GLN A 200 14.68 -7.78 -10.43
N PHE A 201 15.82 -7.72 -11.13
CA PHE A 201 16.82 -6.67 -10.97
C PHE A 201 16.31 -5.26 -11.33
N TYR A 202 15.38 -5.14 -12.28
CA TYR A 202 14.83 -3.84 -12.66
C TYR A 202 13.68 -3.39 -11.75
N ASP A 203 12.92 -4.34 -11.21
CA ASP A 203 11.76 -4.05 -10.37
C ASP A 203 12.18 -3.40 -9.04
N LYS A 204 13.33 -3.78 -8.49
CA LYS A 204 13.83 -3.18 -7.24
C LYS A 204 14.02 -1.66 -7.34
N PHE A 205 14.45 -1.13 -8.49
CA PHE A 205 14.63 0.32 -8.68
C PHE A 205 13.29 1.05 -8.72
N ASN A 206 12.31 0.47 -9.41
CA ASN A 206 10.97 1.04 -9.50
C ASN A 206 10.30 1.05 -8.11
N ILE A 207 10.42 -0.05 -7.35
CA ILE A 207 9.89 -0.16 -6.00
C ILE A 207 10.59 0.82 -5.04
N ARG A 208 11.93 0.89 -5.06
CA ARG A 208 12.70 1.86 -4.26
C ARG A 208 12.31 3.29 -4.60
N HIS A 209 12.08 3.60 -5.88
CA HIS A 209 11.59 4.91 -6.30
C HIS A 209 10.21 5.22 -5.72
N THR A 210 9.26 4.28 -5.76
CA THR A 210 7.93 4.46 -5.14
C THR A 210 8.01 4.67 -3.63
N ILE A 211 8.83 3.88 -2.94
CA ILE A 211 9.07 4.07 -1.50
C ILE A 211 9.69 5.45 -1.23
N GLY A 212 10.67 5.86 -2.04
CA GLY A 212 11.31 7.18 -1.96
C GLY A 212 10.33 8.34 -2.13
N GLN A 213 9.37 8.23 -3.05
CA GLN A 213 8.30 9.22 -3.22
C GLN A 213 7.44 9.34 -1.96
N LEU A 214 7.02 8.23 -1.36
CA LEU A 214 6.25 8.27 -0.13
C LEU A 214 7.06 8.86 1.03
N LEU A 215 8.34 8.49 1.12
CA LEU A 215 9.26 9.03 2.11
C LEU A 215 9.41 10.55 1.96
N GLU A 216 9.54 11.07 0.75
CA GLU A 216 9.59 12.53 0.51
C GLU A 216 8.31 13.22 0.99
N VAL A 217 7.13 12.62 0.76
CA VAL A 217 5.86 13.13 1.27
C VAL A 217 5.85 13.14 2.79
N THR A 218 6.25 12.03 3.42
CA THR A 218 6.29 11.94 4.89
C THR A 218 7.27 12.93 5.51
N TRP A 219 8.36 13.28 4.83
CA TRP A 219 9.31 14.28 5.30
C TRP A 219 8.73 15.70 5.37
N LYS A 220 7.74 16.02 4.50
CA LYS A 220 7.04 17.31 4.51
C LYS A 220 6.00 17.42 5.63
N VAL A 221 5.57 16.29 6.20
CA VAL A 221 4.58 16.24 7.29
C VAL A 221 5.31 16.29 8.65
N PRO A 222 5.11 17.33 9.49
CA PRO A 222 5.91 17.53 10.70
C PRO A 222 5.91 16.34 11.68
N VAL A 223 4.75 15.68 11.85
CA VAL A 223 4.64 14.53 12.76
C VAL A 223 5.50 13.34 12.31
N HIS A 224 5.55 13.08 11.01
CA HIS A 224 6.37 12.01 10.42
C HIS A 224 7.84 12.40 10.34
N GLN A 225 8.15 13.66 10.05
CA GLN A 225 9.52 14.17 10.08
C GLN A 225 10.14 14.01 11.47
N LYS A 226 9.39 14.32 12.54
CA LYS A 226 9.84 14.09 13.91
C LYS A 226 10.11 12.60 14.17
N CYS A 227 9.17 11.72 13.80
CA CYS A 227 9.36 10.27 13.92
C CYS A 227 10.62 9.79 13.19
N TRP A 228 10.87 10.31 11.98
CA TRP A 228 12.08 10.01 11.22
C TRP A 228 13.35 10.42 11.98
N MET A 229 13.41 11.65 12.49
CA MET A 229 14.56 12.14 13.26
C MET A 229 14.79 11.37 14.55
N ASP A 230 13.72 10.92 15.20
CA ASP A 230 13.82 10.10 16.41
C ASP A 230 14.32 8.69 16.06
N PHE A 231 13.83 8.11 14.96
CA PHE A 231 14.24 6.80 14.46
C PHE A 231 15.72 6.76 14.05
N SER A 232 16.23 7.80 13.37
CA SER A 232 17.63 7.87 12.96
C SER A 232 18.60 7.95 14.15
N LYS A 233 18.15 8.50 15.29
CA LYS A 233 18.91 8.53 16.54
C LYS A 233 18.81 7.22 17.31
N SER A 234 17.65 6.55 17.28
CA SER A 234 17.44 5.29 18.02
C SER A 234 18.12 4.10 17.36
N GLU A 235 18.18 4.04 16.02
CA GLU A 235 18.78 2.93 15.27
C GLU A 235 19.85 3.42 14.27
N PRO A 236 20.98 3.98 14.75
CA PRO A 236 22.00 4.55 13.87
C PRO A 236 22.63 3.51 12.95
N GLU A 237 22.85 2.28 13.42
CA GLU A 237 23.42 1.20 12.61
C GLU A 237 22.52 0.79 11.44
N PHE A 238 21.20 0.77 11.65
CA PHE A 238 20.24 0.53 10.58
C PHE A 238 20.24 1.71 9.60
N TYR A 239 20.25 2.94 10.12
CA TYR A 239 20.23 4.14 9.29
C TYR A 239 21.44 4.23 8.35
N LEU A 240 22.60 3.75 8.78
CA LEU A 240 23.80 3.63 7.92
C LEU A 240 23.66 2.62 6.77
N LYS A 241 22.78 1.61 6.90
CA LYS A 241 22.47 0.66 5.82
C LYS A 241 21.47 1.23 4.81
N PHE A 242 20.71 2.25 5.21
CA PHE A 242 19.75 2.94 4.35
C PHE A 242 20.43 3.92 3.39
N LEU A 243 21.52 4.58 3.84
CA LEU A 243 22.40 5.42 3.00
C LEU A 243 23.01 4.62 1.84
#